data_AF-A0A7V4SS87-F1
#
_entry.id   AF-A0A7V4SS87-F1
#
_cell.length_a   1.000
_cell.length_b   1.000
_cell.length_c   1.000
_cell.angle_alpha   90.00
_cell.angle_beta   90.00
_cell.angle_gamma   90.00
#
_symmetry.space_group_name_H-M   'P 1'
#
loop_
_entity.id
_entity.type
_entity.pdbx_description
1 polymer ?
#
loop_
_entity_poly.entity_id
_entity_poly.type
_entity_poly.pdbx_seq_one_letter_code
_entity_poly.pdbx_strand_id
1 'polypeptide(L)'
;RWLDVANKMYIPFDPVKQRFVAFDGYGAGAFGPRYKAKQADAELVIYPLQLRISEADMTDIYKRTFDFYAPRVHEGGPAMTSSIHCIIAARLGDCKRAYAEFLKSYKPFIRGPFNMFNEKPSRYLDNMCFLTGAAGTIQAVLYGIAGIKMDYLGTPELTFKPCLPKQWKKLTIKNIRWRGKTFDLTILPGNQARIIQTD
;
A
#
# COMPACT_ATOMS: atom_id res chain seq x y z
N ARG A 1 28.73 -14.40 -4.52
CA ARG A 1 27.64 -15.18 -5.14
C ARG A 1 26.28 -14.47 -5.06
N TRP A 2 25.79 -14.05 -3.89
CA TRP A 2 24.46 -13.39 -3.81
C TRP A 2 24.36 -12.05 -4.53
N LEU A 3 25.39 -11.21 -4.45
CA LEU A 3 25.43 -9.95 -5.22
C LEU A 3 25.38 -10.19 -6.72
N ASP A 4 26.05 -11.24 -7.21
CA ASP A 4 26.01 -11.61 -8.63
C ASP A 4 24.60 -12.04 -9.06
N VAL A 5 23.92 -12.84 -8.23
CA VAL A 5 22.53 -13.24 -8.48
C VAL A 5 21.60 -12.03 -8.46
N ALA A 6 21.72 -11.15 -7.47
CA ALA A 6 20.89 -9.95 -7.35
C ALA A 6 21.08 -9.01 -8.55
N ASN A 7 22.33 -8.77 -8.98
CA ASN A 7 22.65 -7.92 -10.11
C ASN A 7 22.19 -8.48 -11.46
N LYS A 8 21.94 -9.79 -11.54
CA LYS A 8 21.44 -10.49 -12.74
C LYS A 8 19.97 -10.88 -12.63
N MET A 9 19.29 -10.50 -11.54
CA MET A 9 17.90 -10.86 -11.33
C MET A 9 17.03 -10.14 -12.35
N TYR A 10 16.32 -10.91 -13.17
CA TYR A 10 15.35 -10.37 -14.10
C TYR A 10 14.08 -9.95 -13.35
N ILE A 11 13.68 -8.70 -13.53
CA ILE A 11 12.41 -8.17 -13.04
C ILE A 11 11.59 -7.75 -14.26
N PRO A 12 10.43 -8.37 -14.52
CA PRO A 12 9.65 -8.07 -15.73
C PRO A 12 9.20 -6.60 -15.78
N PHE A 13 9.63 -5.91 -16.83
CA PHE A 13 9.35 -4.50 -17.07
C PHE A 13 9.02 -4.27 -18.55
N ASP A 14 7.95 -3.53 -18.84
CA ASP A 14 7.55 -3.16 -20.19
C ASP A 14 8.11 -1.77 -20.52
N PRO A 15 9.17 -1.66 -21.35
CA PRO A 15 9.81 -0.37 -21.65
C PRO A 15 8.96 0.52 -22.57
N VAL A 16 7.98 -0.04 -23.28
CA VAL A 16 7.08 0.75 -24.14
C VAL A 16 5.97 1.37 -23.28
N LYS A 17 5.39 0.59 -22.37
CA LYS A 17 4.32 1.06 -21.48
C LYS A 17 4.83 1.72 -20.19
N GLN A 18 6.13 1.63 -19.93
CA GLN A 18 6.81 2.19 -18.75
C GLN A 18 6.13 1.74 -17.45
N ARG A 19 5.99 0.42 -17.27
CA ARG A 19 5.36 -0.20 -16.09
C ARG A 19 5.95 -1.57 -15.80
N PHE A 20 5.90 -2.00 -14.54
CA PHE A 20 6.23 -3.38 -14.17
C PHE A 20 5.19 -4.36 -14.72
N VAL A 21 5.62 -5.59 -14.93
CA VAL A 21 4.77 -6.71 -15.36
C VAL A 21 4.78 -7.77 -14.26
N ALA A 22 3.61 -8.35 -13.94
CA ALA A 22 3.50 -9.34 -12.87
C ALA A 22 4.35 -10.60 -13.14
N PHE A 23 4.27 -11.11 -14.37
CA PHE A 23 5.04 -12.26 -14.85
C PHE A 23 5.03 -12.29 -16.39
N ASP A 24 5.97 -13.03 -16.99
CA ASP A 24 6.05 -13.17 -18.44
C ASP A 24 4.79 -13.84 -19.01
N GLY A 25 4.19 -13.22 -20.04
CA GLY A 25 2.93 -13.68 -20.62
C GLY A 25 1.66 -13.19 -19.91
N TYR A 26 1.78 -12.31 -18.89
CA TYR A 26 0.60 -11.66 -18.29
C TYR A 26 -0.24 -10.95 -19.36
N GLY A 27 -1.54 -11.29 -19.43
CA GLY A 27 -2.45 -10.73 -20.42
C GLY A 27 -2.50 -11.48 -21.75
N ALA A 28 -1.71 -12.55 -21.90
CA ALA A 28 -1.66 -13.42 -23.08
C ALA A 28 -1.82 -14.90 -22.66
N GLY A 29 -1.92 -15.80 -23.65
CA GLY A 29 -1.99 -17.24 -23.43
C GLY A 29 -3.11 -17.67 -22.48
N ALA A 30 -2.80 -18.59 -21.56
CA ALA A 30 -3.75 -19.17 -20.61
C ALA A 30 -4.37 -18.15 -19.62
N PHE A 31 -3.73 -17.01 -19.39
CA PHE A 31 -4.25 -15.97 -18.49
C PHE A 31 -5.14 -14.96 -19.24
N GLY A 32 -4.85 -14.69 -20.51
CA GLY A 32 -5.66 -13.85 -21.38
C GLY A 32 -5.83 -12.39 -20.89
N PRO A 33 -6.48 -11.52 -21.67
CA PRO A 33 -6.58 -10.10 -21.35
C PRO A 33 -7.51 -9.79 -20.16
N ARG A 34 -8.30 -10.78 -19.72
CA ARG A 34 -9.31 -10.66 -18.65
C ARG A 34 -8.83 -11.24 -17.32
N TYR A 35 -7.58 -11.68 -17.21
CA TYR A 35 -7.02 -12.18 -15.96
C TYR A 35 -7.20 -11.15 -14.84
N LYS A 36 -7.78 -11.61 -13.74
CA LYS A 36 -7.84 -10.86 -12.48
C LYS A 36 -6.97 -11.59 -11.47
N ALA A 37 -6.03 -10.88 -10.85
CA ALA A 37 -5.24 -11.42 -9.76
C ALA A 37 -6.13 -11.67 -8.54
N LYS A 38 -5.77 -12.64 -7.70
CA LYS A 38 -6.49 -12.90 -6.44
C LYS A 38 -6.41 -11.70 -5.48
N GLN A 39 -5.26 -11.02 -5.47
CA GLN A 39 -4.92 -9.92 -4.57
C GLN A 39 -3.85 -9.02 -5.21
N ALA A 40 -3.48 -7.92 -4.54
CA ALA A 40 -2.34 -7.09 -4.95
C ALA A 40 -1.09 -7.97 -5.16
N ASP A 41 -0.42 -7.77 -6.29
CA ASP A 41 0.71 -8.62 -6.73
C ASP A 41 1.83 -7.76 -7.32
N ALA A 42 1.79 -7.43 -8.62
CA ALA A 42 2.79 -6.58 -9.27
C ALA A 42 2.97 -5.22 -8.58
N GLU A 43 1.92 -4.72 -7.92
CA GLU A 43 1.93 -3.46 -7.19
C GLU A 43 2.82 -3.52 -5.93
N LEU A 44 3.16 -4.73 -5.45
CA LEU A 44 4.03 -4.93 -4.29
C LEU A 44 5.48 -4.49 -4.53
N VAL A 45 5.87 -4.30 -5.80
CA VAL A 45 7.14 -3.65 -6.16
C VAL A 45 7.17 -2.18 -5.73
N ILE A 46 6.01 -1.52 -5.64
CA ILE A 46 5.87 -0.13 -5.20
C ILE A 46 5.87 -0.05 -3.67
N TYR A 47 5.06 -0.90 -3.03
CA TYR A 47 5.04 -1.09 -1.58
C TYR A 47 4.68 -2.54 -1.25
N PRO A 48 5.47 -3.26 -0.43
CA PRO A 48 6.50 -2.71 0.46
C PRO A 48 7.91 -2.63 -0.14
N LEU A 49 8.17 -3.19 -1.34
CA LEU A 49 9.53 -3.33 -1.84
C LEU A 49 10.22 -2.00 -2.17
N GLN A 50 9.47 -1.00 -2.66
CA GLN A 50 10.00 0.31 -3.08
C GLN A 50 11.10 0.18 -4.16
N LEU A 51 10.92 -0.75 -5.10
CA LEU A 51 11.89 -1.11 -6.11
C LEU A 51 12.21 0.06 -7.05
N ARG A 52 13.48 0.49 -7.03
CA ARG A 52 14.03 1.42 -8.01
C ARG A 52 14.84 0.66 -9.04
N ILE A 53 14.59 0.95 -10.32
CA ILE A 53 15.38 0.44 -11.46
C ILE A 53 16.32 1.50 -12.04
N SER A 54 16.25 2.73 -11.52
CA SER A 54 17.15 3.84 -11.84
C SER A 54 17.14 4.86 -10.69
N GLU A 55 18.08 5.79 -10.72
CA GLU A 55 18.14 6.92 -9.78
C GLU A 55 17.10 8.01 -10.07
N ALA A 56 16.41 7.93 -11.22
CA ALA A 56 15.38 8.88 -11.60
C ALA A 56 14.10 8.72 -10.75
N ASP A 57 13.23 9.73 -10.80
CA ASP A 57 11.92 9.64 -10.18
C ASP A 57 11.08 8.53 -10.83
N MET A 58 10.69 7.55 -10.03
CA MET A 58 9.91 6.38 -10.44
C MET A 58 8.39 6.61 -10.38
N THR A 59 7.94 7.80 -9.95
CA THR A 59 6.52 8.11 -9.69
C THR A 59 5.61 7.79 -10.88
N ASP A 60 6.01 8.15 -12.09
CA ASP A 60 5.22 7.86 -13.29
C ASP A 60 5.12 6.36 -13.60
N ILE A 61 6.21 5.61 -13.42
CA ILE A 61 6.24 4.15 -13.60
C ILE A 61 5.34 3.47 -12.56
N TYR A 62 5.43 3.89 -11.30
CA TYR A 62 4.58 3.39 -10.22
C TYR A 62 3.12 3.69 -10.49
N LYS A 63 2.79 4.91 -10.94
CA LYS A 63 1.43 5.30 -11.30
C LYS A 63 0.88 4.45 -12.44
N ARG A 64 1.64 4.28 -13.53
CA ARG A 64 1.25 3.42 -14.67
C ARG A 64 1.06 1.97 -14.27
N THR A 65 1.92 1.46 -13.40
CA THR A 65 1.80 0.10 -12.84
C THR A 65 0.53 -0.03 -12.00
N PHE A 66 0.31 0.88 -11.06
CA PHE A 66 -0.84 0.85 -10.15
C PHE A 66 -2.18 1.06 -10.88
N ASP A 67 -2.26 2.00 -11.82
CA ASP A 67 -3.46 2.25 -12.61
C ASP A 67 -3.82 1.06 -13.51
N PHE A 68 -2.82 0.29 -13.95
CA PHE A 68 -3.06 -0.93 -14.69
C PHE A 68 -3.55 -2.09 -13.80
N TYR A 69 -2.91 -2.35 -12.67
CA TYR A 69 -3.19 -3.54 -11.87
C TYR A 69 -4.36 -3.39 -10.89
N ALA A 70 -4.59 -2.20 -10.34
CA ALA A 70 -5.62 -2.03 -9.32
C ALA A 70 -7.04 -2.43 -9.76
N PRO A 71 -7.51 -2.14 -11.00
CA PRO A 71 -8.82 -2.61 -11.45
C PRO A 71 -8.83 -4.11 -11.85
N ARG A 72 -7.69 -4.80 -11.83
CA ARG A 72 -7.49 -6.19 -12.27
C ARG A 72 -7.30 -7.14 -11.10
N VAL A 73 -7.98 -6.89 -9.99
CA VAL A 73 -8.04 -7.79 -8.83
C VAL A 73 -9.46 -8.34 -8.69
N HIS A 74 -9.60 -9.59 -8.25
CA HIS A 74 -10.89 -10.20 -7.97
C HIS A 74 -11.64 -9.46 -6.85
N GLU A 75 -12.92 -9.15 -7.09
CA GLU A 75 -13.79 -8.46 -6.12
C GLU A 75 -14.05 -9.30 -4.86
N GLY A 76 -14.01 -10.63 -4.98
CA GLY A 76 -14.08 -11.58 -3.87
C GLY A 76 -12.72 -11.92 -3.26
N GLY A 77 -11.67 -11.17 -3.59
CA GLY A 77 -10.32 -11.33 -3.04
C GLY A 77 -10.26 -11.10 -1.52
N PRO A 78 -9.13 -11.47 -0.88
CA PRO A 78 -8.96 -11.27 0.55
C PRO A 78 -8.80 -9.79 0.91
N ALA A 79 -9.01 -9.46 2.18
CA ALA A 79 -9.07 -8.09 2.71
C ALA A 79 -7.82 -7.21 2.57
N MET A 80 -6.71 -7.75 2.06
CA MET A 80 -5.41 -7.09 2.10
C MET A 80 -5.17 -6.13 0.94
N THR A 81 -5.78 -6.38 -0.23
CA THR A 81 -5.53 -5.61 -1.46
C THR A 81 -5.77 -4.12 -1.27
N SER A 82 -6.93 -3.75 -0.73
CA SER A 82 -7.30 -2.34 -0.59
C SER A 82 -6.42 -1.60 0.43
N SER A 83 -5.84 -2.30 1.40
CA SER A 83 -4.83 -1.72 2.30
C SER A 83 -3.57 -1.31 1.54
N ILE A 84 -3.07 -2.20 0.68
CA ILE A 84 -1.90 -1.91 -0.17
C ILE A 84 -2.23 -0.80 -1.18
N HIS A 85 -3.40 -0.87 -1.82
CA HIS A 85 -3.86 0.16 -2.76
C HIS A 85 -4.03 1.52 -2.08
N CYS A 86 -4.49 1.58 -0.83
CA CYS A 86 -4.53 2.81 -0.04
C CYS A 86 -3.14 3.42 0.13
N ILE A 87 -2.16 2.60 0.53
CA ILE A 87 -0.77 3.05 0.76
C ILE A 87 -0.16 3.56 -0.55
N ILE A 88 -0.29 2.81 -1.64
CA ILE A 88 0.24 3.19 -2.95
C ILE A 88 -0.42 4.47 -3.46
N ALA A 89 -1.76 4.57 -3.40
CA ALA A 89 -2.47 5.78 -3.81
C ALA A 89 -2.01 7.01 -3.02
N ALA A 90 -1.85 6.90 -1.70
CA ALA A 90 -1.36 8.00 -0.87
C ALA A 90 0.08 8.41 -1.25
N ARG A 91 0.96 7.43 -1.49
CA ARG A 91 2.36 7.69 -1.92
C ARG A 91 2.44 8.37 -3.29
N LEU A 92 1.49 8.11 -4.18
CA LEU A 92 1.34 8.75 -5.48
C LEU A 92 0.59 10.09 -5.41
N GLY A 93 0.23 10.56 -4.22
CA GLY A 93 -0.46 11.85 -4.01
C GLY A 93 -1.97 11.81 -4.28
N ASP A 94 -2.55 10.65 -4.61
CA ASP A 94 -4.00 10.50 -4.82
C ASP A 94 -4.71 10.24 -3.49
N CYS A 95 -4.81 11.27 -2.65
CA CYS A 95 -5.44 11.18 -1.34
C CYS A 95 -6.93 10.80 -1.40
N LYS A 96 -7.62 11.13 -2.52
CA LYS A 96 -9.03 10.76 -2.71
C LYS A 96 -9.17 9.25 -2.89
N ARG A 97 -8.36 8.66 -3.76
CA ARG A 97 -8.33 7.20 -3.97
C ARG A 97 -7.81 6.49 -2.72
N ALA A 98 -6.79 7.03 -2.06
CA ALA A 98 -6.28 6.47 -0.81
C ALA A 98 -7.40 6.31 0.23
N TYR A 99 -8.23 7.34 0.43
CA TYR A 99 -9.36 7.24 1.35
C TYR A 99 -10.42 6.22 0.90
N ALA A 100 -10.74 6.17 -0.40
CA ALA A 100 -11.68 5.18 -0.92
C ALA A 100 -11.19 3.74 -0.67
N GLU A 101 -9.92 3.47 -0.91
CA GLU A 101 -9.29 2.17 -0.68
C GLU A 101 -9.17 1.86 0.82
N PHE A 102 -8.90 2.85 1.67
CA PHE A 102 -8.95 2.69 3.12
C PHE A 102 -10.32 2.18 3.58
N LEU A 103 -11.42 2.79 3.12
CA LEU A 103 -12.77 2.34 3.47
C LEU A 103 -13.05 0.90 2.98
N LYS A 104 -12.59 0.56 1.77
CA LYS A 104 -12.70 -0.79 1.22
C LYS A 104 -11.86 -1.81 1.99
N SER A 105 -10.78 -1.39 2.66
CA SER A 105 -9.89 -2.32 3.39
C SER A 105 -10.56 -2.99 4.58
N TYR A 106 -11.56 -2.35 5.21
CA TYR A 106 -12.16 -2.89 6.44
C TYR A 106 -13.68 -3.06 6.36
N LYS A 107 -14.41 -2.14 5.72
CA LYS A 107 -15.89 -2.14 5.78
C LYS A 107 -16.53 -3.46 5.31
N PRO A 108 -16.09 -4.07 4.19
CA PRO A 108 -16.67 -5.33 3.72
C PRO A 108 -16.34 -6.54 4.61
N PHE A 109 -15.37 -6.42 5.52
CA PHE A 109 -14.76 -7.53 6.24
C PHE A 109 -15.12 -7.57 7.73
N ILE A 110 -15.57 -6.46 8.31
CA ILE A 110 -16.01 -6.40 9.69
C ILE A 110 -17.36 -7.10 9.89
N ARG A 111 -17.49 -7.91 10.94
CA ARG A 111 -18.71 -8.63 11.32
C ARG A 111 -19.08 -8.38 12.77
N GLY A 112 -20.37 -8.14 12.99
CA GLY A 112 -20.92 -7.99 14.34
C GLY A 112 -20.95 -9.32 15.12
N PRO A 113 -21.22 -9.25 16.43
CA PRO A 113 -21.41 -8.03 17.21
C PRO A 113 -20.09 -7.36 17.64
N PHE A 114 -18.96 -8.08 17.58
CA PHE A 114 -17.67 -7.62 18.11
C PHE A 114 -16.74 -6.98 17.08
N ASN A 115 -17.25 -6.69 15.88
CA ASN A 115 -16.45 -6.19 14.76
C ASN A 115 -15.26 -7.10 14.40
N MET A 116 -15.47 -8.43 14.45
CA MET A 116 -14.49 -9.42 14.02
C MET A 116 -14.15 -9.24 12.55
N PHE A 117 -12.88 -9.40 12.20
CA PHE A 117 -12.38 -9.09 10.87
C PHE A 117 -12.22 -10.36 10.03
N ASN A 118 -13.02 -10.55 8.99
CA ASN A 118 -12.96 -11.74 8.13
C ASN A 118 -11.96 -11.61 6.98
N GLU A 119 -11.45 -12.72 6.46
CA GLU A 119 -10.56 -12.73 5.28
C GLU A 119 -11.28 -12.27 4.01
N LYS A 120 -12.51 -12.76 3.79
CA LYS A 120 -13.27 -12.55 2.55
C LYS A 120 -14.53 -11.71 2.80
N PRO A 121 -15.07 -11.02 1.78
CA PRO A 121 -16.27 -10.21 1.90
C PRO A 121 -17.56 -11.06 1.87
N SER A 122 -17.58 -12.21 2.56
CA SER A 122 -18.74 -13.11 2.64
C SER A 122 -19.63 -12.79 3.84
N ARG A 123 -20.94 -12.82 3.63
CA ARG A 123 -21.95 -12.72 4.70
C ARG A 123 -22.23 -14.05 5.40
N TYR A 124 -21.75 -15.16 4.84
CA TYR A 124 -22.04 -16.52 5.27
C TYR A 124 -20.84 -17.23 5.93
N LEU A 125 -19.67 -16.57 5.95
CA LEU A 125 -18.51 -17.09 6.67
C LEU A 125 -18.60 -16.67 8.13
N ASP A 126 -18.55 -17.64 9.03
CA ASP A 126 -18.50 -17.41 10.47
C ASP A 126 -17.26 -16.60 10.88
N ASN A 127 -17.40 -15.88 11.99
CA ASN A 127 -16.50 -14.85 12.50
C ASN A 127 -15.09 -15.39 12.81
N MET A 128 -14.22 -15.44 11.80
CA MET A 128 -12.81 -15.78 11.97
C MET A 128 -11.99 -14.51 12.17
N CYS A 129 -11.08 -14.52 13.15
CA CYS A 129 -10.18 -13.39 13.40
C CYS A 129 -9.04 -13.38 12.36
N PHE A 130 -9.24 -12.73 11.22
CA PHE A 130 -8.22 -12.55 10.20
C PHE A 130 -7.32 -11.36 10.51
N LEU A 131 -6.32 -11.61 11.36
CA LEU A 131 -5.40 -10.59 11.86
C LEU A 131 -4.60 -9.89 10.74
N THR A 132 -4.26 -10.60 9.66
CA THR A 132 -3.51 -10.00 8.54
C THR A 132 -4.29 -8.86 7.86
N GLY A 133 -5.60 -9.02 7.70
CA GLY A 133 -6.47 -7.98 7.15
C GLY A 133 -6.58 -6.79 8.09
N ALA A 134 -6.82 -7.04 9.38
CA ALA A 134 -6.88 -5.99 10.40
C ALA A 134 -5.55 -5.19 10.49
N ALA A 135 -4.42 -5.89 10.50
CA ALA A 135 -3.09 -5.28 10.47
C ALA A 135 -2.85 -4.49 9.19
N GLY A 136 -3.32 -4.99 8.03
CA GLY A 136 -3.31 -4.26 6.77
C GLY A 136 -4.06 -2.94 6.85
N THR A 137 -5.26 -2.89 7.45
CA THR A 137 -5.99 -1.63 7.66
C THR A 137 -5.21 -0.66 8.54
N ILE A 138 -4.54 -1.14 9.59
CA ILE A 138 -3.67 -0.29 10.42
C ILE A 138 -2.50 0.25 9.59
N GLN A 139 -1.86 -0.58 8.76
CA GLN A 139 -0.81 -0.14 7.83
C GLN A 139 -1.32 0.93 6.86
N ALA A 140 -2.55 0.81 6.37
CA ALA A 140 -3.15 1.82 5.50
C ALA A 140 -3.27 3.19 6.20
N VAL A 141 -3.54 3.21 7.51
CA VAL A 141 -3.51 4.45 8.31
C VAL A 141 -2.08 4.96 8.49
N LEU A 142 -1.14 4.11 8.89
CA LEU A 142 0.23 4.52 9.24
C LEU A 142 1.06 4.90 8.00
N TYR A 143 1.14 4.00 7.03
CA TYR A 143 2.03 4.11 5.86
C TYR A 143 1.33 4.71 4.64
N GLY A 144 0.00 4.78 4.66
CA GLY A 144 -0.82 5.45 3.65
C GLY A 144 -1.26 6.84 4.11
N ILE A 145 -2.30 6.91 4.95
CA ILE A 145 -2.94 8.17 5.35
C ILE A 145 -1.98 9.12 6.09
N ALA A 146 -1.22 8.61 7.06
CA ALA A 146 -0.21 9.42 7.75
C ALA A 146 1.06 9.61 6.91
N GLY A 147 1.21 8.82 5.85
CA GLY A 147 2.32 8.93 4.91
C GLY A 147 3.68 8.66 5.53
N ILE A 148 3.73 7.85 6.60
CA ILE A 148 5.00 7.45 7.20
C ILE A 148 5.74 6.58 6.17
N LYS A 149 6.94 7.01 5.77
CA LYS A 149 7.80 6.23 4.88
C LYS A 149 9.19 6.17 5.49
N MET A 150 9.63 4.93 5.72
CA MET A 150 11.02 4.60 6.00
C MET A 150 11.71 4.28 4.68
N ASP A 151 12.76 5.01 4.36
CA ASP A 151 13.65 4.70 3.25
C ASP A 151 14.97 4.18 3.82
N TYR A 152 15.41 3.04 3.29
CA TYR A 152 16.67 2.40 3.65
C TYR A 152 17.61 2.30 2.44
N LEU A 153 17.20 2.82 1.28
CA LEU A 153 18.05 2.89 0.10
C LEU A 153 19.01 4.07 0.29
N GLY A 154 20.27 3.78 0.63
CA GLY A 154 21.27 4.79 0.95
C GLY A 154 21.21 5.22 2.41
N THR A 155 21.18 6.53 2.67
CA THR A 155 21.08 7.07 4.03
C THR A 155 19.67 6.81 4.58
N PRO A 156 19.52 6.13 5.73
CA PRO A 156 18.19 5.83 6.26
C PRO A 156 17.42 7.10 6.64
N GLU A 157 16.26 7.28 6.03
CA GLU A 157 15.41 8.46 6.18
C GLU A 157 14.00 8.09 6.64
N LEU A 158 13.41 8.96 7.46
CA LEU A 158 12.01 8.88 7.85
C LEU A 158 11.29 10.13 7.37
N THR A 159 10.31 9.94 6.50
CA THR A 159 9.53 11.03 5.90
C THR A 159 8.04 10.86 6.20
N PHE A 160 7.32 11.98 6.15
CA PHE A 160 5.88 12.05 6.37
C PHE A 160 5.24 12.82 5.22
N LYS A 161 4.45 12.13 4.40
CA LYS A 161 3.68 12.73 3.29
C LYS A 161 2.20 12.42 3.46
N PRO A 162 1.50 13.12 4.38
CA PRO A 162 0.15 12.73 4.76
C PRO A 162 -0.86 12.95 3.65
N CYS A 163 -1.89 12.11 3.66
CA CYS A 163 -3.09 12.19 2.85
C CYS A 163 -4.32 12.12 3.78
N LEU A 164 -4.47 13.12 4.65
CA LEU A 164 -5.59 13.17 5.59
C LEU A 164 -6.91 13.32 4.83
N PRO A 165 -7.87 12.39 5.01
CA PRO A 165 -9.18 12.51 4.38
C PRO A 165 -9.92 13.75 4.85
N LYS A 166 -10.71 14.39 3.97
CA LYS A 166 -11.52 15.57 4.32
C LYS A 166 -12.52 15.31 5.44
N GLN A 167 -12.89 14.04 5.65
CA GLN A 167 -13.79 13.58 6.69
C GLN A 167 -13.14 13.57 8.08
N TRP A 168 -11.81 13.61 8.17
CA TRP A 168 -11.07 13.52 9.41
C TRP A 168 -10.63 14.90 9.87
N LYS A 169 -10.91 15.23 11.14
CA LYS A 169 -10.53 16.52 11.73
C LYS A 169 -9.07 16.55 12.18
N LYS A 170 -8.52 15.39 12.54
CA LYS A 170 -7.16 15.23 13.05
C LYS A 170 -6.79 13.74 13.02
N LEU A 171 -5.52 13.45 12.78
CA LEU A 171 -4.90 12.16 13.06
C LEU A 171 -3.70 12.37 13.98
N THR A 172 -3.62 11.65 15.09
CA THR A 172 -2.46 11.65 15.97
C THR A 172 -1.91 10.24 16.11
N ILE A 173 -0.63 10.06 15.84
CA ILE A 173 0.11 8.82 16.04
C ILE A 173 1.17 9.13 17.10
N LYS A 174 1.15 8.37 18.19
CA LYS A 174 2.05 8.57 19.32
C LYS A 174 3.17 7.56 19.36
N ASN A 175 4.25 7.90 20.05
CA ASN A 175 5.35 7.00 20.38
C ASN A 175 5.97 6.32 19.15
N ILE A 176 6.08 7.03 18.03
CA ILE A 176 6.78 6.50 16.87
C ILE A 176 8.27 6.49 17.24
N ARG A 177 8.89 5.31 17.17
CA ARG A 177 10.30 5.12 17.51
C ARG A 177 11.11 4.91 16.25
N TRP A 178 12.14 5.74 16.05
CA TRP A 178 13.04 5.63 14.91
C TRP A 178 14.46 5.97 15.33
N ARG A 179 15.38 5.01 15.13
CA ARG A 179 16.83 5.19 15.39
C ARG A 179 17.14 5.81 16.76
N GLY A 180 16.48 5.32 17.80
CA GLY A 180 16.71 5.76 19.18
C GLY A 180 15.97 7.03 19.60
N LYS A 181 15.22 7.68 18.70
CA LYS A 181 14.37 8.84 19.01
C LYS A 181 12.90 8.46 19.07
N THR A 182 12.14 9.17 19.90
CA THR A 182 10.69 9.02 20.01
C THR A 182 10.00 10.30 19.59
N PHE A 183 8.94 10.21 18.79
CA PHE A 183 8.15 11.38 18.38
C PHE A 183 6.67 11.06 18.25
N ASP A 184 5.88 12.10 18.46
CA ASP A 184 4.46 12.14 18.17
C ASP A 184 4.23 12.89 16.86
N LEU A 185 3.38 12.34 15.99
CA LEU A 185 2.93 12.95 14.75
C LEU A 185 1.47 13.36 14.90
N THR A 186 1.17 14.64 14.65
CA THR A 186 -0.19 15.13 14.51
C THR A 186 -0.41 15.72 13.13
N ILE A 187 -1.46 15.29 12.45
CA ILE A 187 -1.84 15.76 11.11
C ILE A 187 -3.21 16.44 11.20
N LEU A 188 -3.26 17.66 10.68
CA LEU A 188 -4.46 18.51 10.61
C LEU A 188 -4.96 18.65 9.16
N PRO A 189 -6.17 19.20 8.93
CA PRO A 189 -6.71 19.43 7.59
C PRO A 189 -5.73 20.22 6.71
N GLY A 190 -5.76 19.92 5.40
CA GLY A 190 -4.77 20.45 4.47
C GLY A 190 -3.39 19.77 4.58
N ASN A 191 -3.34 18.55 5.13
CA ASN A 191 -2.11 17.75 5.27
C ASN A 191 -1.01 18.44 6.10
N GLN A 192 -1.39 19.32 7.02
CA GLN A 192 -0.45 20.00 7.90
C GLN A 192 0.05 19.04 8.97
N ALA A 193 1.30 18.61 8.84
CA ALA A 193 1.97 17.73 9.80
C ALA A 193 2.74 18.53 10.86
N ARG A 194 2.59 18.15 12.13
CA ARG A 194 3.39 18.60 13.26
C ARG A 194 4.05 17.39 13.90
N ILE A 195 5.37 17.44 14.02
CA ILE A 195 6.18 16.37 14.61
C ILE A 195 6.83 16.93 15.86
N ILE A 196 6.64 16.25 16.98
CA ILE A 196 7.22 16.65 18.28
C ILE A 196 8.08 15.49 18.74
N GLN A 197 9.39 15.71 18.86
CA GLN A 197 10.28 14.76 19.53
C GLN A 197 9.97 14.79 21.03
N THR A 198 9.72 13.63 21.62
CA THR A 198 9.30 13.51 23.02
C THR A 198 10.44 13.07 23.94
N ASP A 199 11.49 12.46 23.39
CA ASP A 199 12.71 12.01 24.07
C ASP A 199 13.91 12.05 23.12
#